data_AF-A0A3N9NK62-F1
#
_entry.id   AF-A0A3N9NK62-F1
#
_cell.length_a   1.000
_cell.length_b   1.000
_cell.length_c   1.000
_cell.angle_alpha   90.00
_cell.angle_beta   90.00
_cell.angle_gamma   90.00
#
_symmetry.space_group_name_H-M   'P 1'
#
loop_
_entity.id
_entity.type
_entity.pdbx_description
1 polymer ?
#
loop_
_entity_poly.entity_id
_entity_poly.type
_entity_poly.pdbx_seq_one_letter_code
_entity_poly.pdbx_strand_id
1 'polypeptide(L)'
;MDKKSPQIPVVFISSTVEDLRPYRAAAKEAVISARCLPRMMEYFAAEGKNPPLAECMRHIDDCDVLVVIVANRYGWIPKEQKKGEAKSITWLECLHAGSQEKEVIAFILDPNKKDWPPEYNEENIIAKAIQEGTATPELFASVQQAVKDLKDFKKWLNDRGVRADFVNTHDLHGKVYKSLVEWRERQTDRFQSLPKPSDPQLYLEWLREESGYIDIRGLQVGAGKANRFGIEELYIPLTTVSMLSEAKRALQREERLESRRVELHEVLQSPRAAIIGEPGAGKTTFLKRIAFALCQTLQGIEPEAAEKRLGLKTAYFPIYIRLFELIQHITRCEKRNKSDCPTLATDPQWLVHFLSEKSSSQEWKLGQDFWQEKLSSDQVILL
;
A
#
# COMPACT_ATOMS: atom_id res chain seq x y z
N MET A 1 -31.26 25.42 10.03
CA MET A 1 -30.12 25.21 9.12
C MET A 1 -29.77 23.74 9.21
N ASP A 2 -30.24 22.95 8.25
CA ASP A 2 -29.90 21.53 8.18
C ASP A 2 -28.40 21.41 7.90
N LYS A 3 -27.63 20.93 8.88
CA LYS A 3 -26.26 20.50 8.66
C LYS A 3 -26.33 19.28 7.73
N LYS A 4 -26.17 19.50 6.42
CA LYS A 4 -25.94 18.40 5.47
C LYS A 4 -24.76 17.57 6.00
N SER A 5 -24.99 16.28 6.18
CA SER A 5 -23.95 15.32 6.56
C SER A 5 -22.73 15.45 5.63
N PRO A 6 -21.49 15.30 6.15
CA PRO A 6 -20.31 15.43 5.31
C PRO A 6 -20.35 14.37 4.20
N GLN A 7 -20.40 14.83 2.95
CA GLN A 7 -20.38 13.95 1.79
C GLN A 7 -18.94 13.48 1.57
N ILE A 8 -18.72 12.17 1.56
CA ILE A 8 -17.43 11.57 1.23
C ILE A 8 -17.26 11.66 -0.29
N PRO A 9 -16.19 12.30 -0.82
CA PRO A 9 -15.98 12.40 -2.25
C PRO A 9 -15.77 11.03 -2.89
N VAL A 10 -16.41 10.78 -4.03
CA VAL A 10 -16.27 9.56 -4.81
C VAL A 10 -15.17 9.75 -5.85
N VAL A 11 -14.15 8.91 -5.81
CA VAL A 11 -13.03 8.93 -6.77
C VAL A 11 -13.12 7.70 -7.67
N PHE A 12 -13.23 7.90 -8.98
CA PHE A 12 -13.13 6.78 -9.92
C PHE A 12 -11.65 6.58 -10.30
N ILE A 13 -11.17 5.33 -10.25
CA ILE A 13 -9.80 4.97 -10.65
C ILE A 13 -9.83 4.23 -11.98
N SER A 14 -9.42 4.93 -13.04
CA SER A 14 -9.32 4.41 -14.41
C SER A 14 -7.89 3.97 -14.73
N SER A 15 -7.73 2.75 -15.22
CA SER A 15 -6.47 2.23 -15.76
C SER A 15 -6.70 0.92 -16.51
N THR A 16 -5.67 0.42 -17.21
CA THR A 16 -5.60 -1.00 -17.55
C THR A 16 -5.49 -1.85 -16.28
N VAL A 17 -5.96 -3.10 -16.32
CA VAL A 17 -6.05 -3.96 -15.11
C VAL A 17 -4.87 -4.92 -15.01
N GLU A 18 -4.60 -5.70 -16.05
CA GLU A 18 -3.66 -6.83 -15.99
C GLU A 18 -2.23 -6.41 -15.60
N ASP A 19 -1.71 -5.36 -16.23
CA ASP A 19 -0.36 -4.82 -16.03
C ASP A 19 -0.23 -3.91 -14.81
N LEU A 20 -1.34 -3.36 -14.31
CA LEU A 20 -1.34 -2.35 -13.25
C LEU A 20 -1.97 -2.81 -11.94
N ARG A 21 -2.28 -4.09 -11.75
CA ARG A 21 -2.88 -4.61 -10.50
C ARG A 21 -2.24 -4.05 -9.21
N PRO A 22 -0.91 -4.11 -9.00
CA PRO A 22 -0.31 -3.58 -7.77
C PRO A 22 -0.38 -2.05 -7.67
N TYR A 23 -0.35 -1.34 -8.80
CA TYR A 23 -0.49 0.12 -8.86
C TYR A 23 -1.92 0.57 -8.57
N ARG A 24 -2.92 -0.17 -9.06
CA ARG A 24 -4.34 0.04 -8.76
C ARG A 24 -4.64 -0.15 -7.28
N ALA A 25 -4.07 -1.19 -6.65
CA ALA A 25 -4.15 -1.38 -5.22
C ALA A 25 -3.56 -0.18 -4.46
N ALA A 26 -2.36 0.26 -4.84
CA ALA A 26 -1.73 1.44 -4.24
C ALA A 26 -2.56 2.72 -4.40
N ALA A 27 -3.15 2.95 -5.57
CA ALA A 27 -4.04 4.10 -5.79
C ALA A 27 -5.34 4.01 -4.99
N LYS A 28 -5.93 2.81 -4.86
CA LYS A 28 -7.09 2.58 -3.99
C LYS A 28 -6.78 2.93 -2.54
N GLU A 29 -5.65 2.44 -2.01
CA GLU A 29 -5.23 2.77 -0.64
C GLU A 29 -4.97 4.27 -0.46
N ALA A 30 -4.40 4.93 -1.47
CA ALA A 30 -4.20 6.38 -1.44
C ALA A 30 -5.54 7.16 -1.43
N VAL A 31 -6.54 6.69 -2.18
CA VAL A 31 -7.90 7.27 -2.18
C VAL A 31 -8.56 7.12 -0.80
N ILE A 32 -8.48 5.93 -0.20
CA ILE A 32 -9.01 5.66 1.15
C ILE A 32 -8.29 6.54 2.17
N SER A 33 -6.96 6.57 2.10
CA SER A 33 -6.12 7.41 2.94
C SER A 33 -6.47 8.88 2.77
N ALA A 34 -6.83 9.35 1.56
CA ALA A 34 -7.29 10.71 1.32
C ALA A 34 -8.72 10.98 1.84
N ARG A 35 -9.36 10.01 2.52
CA ARG A 35 -10.75 10.02 3.01
C ARG A 35 -11.77 10.24 1.88
N CYS A 36 -11.51 9.58 0.75
CA CYS A 36 -12.41 9.48 -0.37
C CYS A 36 -12.92 8.04 -0.51
N LEU A 37 -14.04 7.87 -1.23
CA LEU A 37 -14.59 6.56 -1.57
C LEU A 37 -14.05 6.11 -2.95
N PRO A 38 -13.21 5.06 -3.02
CA PRO A 38 -12.74 4.55 -4.31
C PRO A 38 -13.85 3.78 -5.03
N ARG A 39 -14.06 4.11 -6.32
CA ARG A 39 -14.79 3.28 -7.28
C ARG A 39 -13.84 2.77 -8.35
N MET A 40 -13.97 1.49 -8.67
CA MET A 40 -13.14 0.79 -9.66
C MET A 40 -13.99 -0.25 -10.37
N MET A 41 -13.70 -0.48 -11.65
CA MET A 41 -14.40 -1.46 -12.50
C MET A 41 -14.52 -2.87 -11.90
N GLU A 42 -13.55 -3.29 -11.09
CA GLU A 42 -13.52 -4.64 -10.48
C GLU A 42 -14.66 -4.89 -9.47
N TYR A 43 -15.27 -3.85 -8.89
CA TYR A 43 -16.39 -4.00 -7.95
C TYR A 43 -17.73 -4.30 -8.64
N PHE A 44 -17.79 -4.19 -9.96
CA PHE A 44 -19.04 -4.32 -10.73
C PHE A 44 -19.10 -5.64 -11.52
N ALA A 45 -18.17 -6.57 -11.28
CA ALA A 45 -17.94 -7.80 -12.04
C ALA A 45 -18.97 -8.92 -11.78
N ALA A 46 -20.27 -8.64 -11.93
CA ALA A 46 -21.24 -9.66 -12.31
C ALA A 46 -21.40 -9.78 -13.84
N GLU A 47 -20.89 -8.81 -14.62
CA GLU A 47 -21.22 -8.63 -16.05
C GLU A 47 -19.99 -8.73 -16.99
N GLY A 48 -19.29 -9.86 -16.99
CA GLY A 48 -18.33 -10.21 -18.05
C GLY A 48 -16.99 -9.45 -18.08
N LYS A 49 -16.12 -9.80 -19.04
CA LYS A 49 -14.74 -9.26 -19.12
C LYS A 49 -14.71 -7.79 -19.54
N ASN A 50 -15.68 -7.34 -20.35
CA ASN A 50 -15.81 -5.95 -20.82
C ASN A 50 -17.28 -5.51 -20.71
N PRO A 51 -17.65 -4.59 -19.80
CA PRO A 51 -19.03 -4.12 -19.68
C PRO A 51 -19.38 -3.14 -20.81
N PRO A 52 -20.67 -2.90 -21.06
CA PRO A 52 -21.14 -1.94 -22.07
C PRO A 52 -20.57 -0.53 -21.84
N LEU A 53 -20.21 0.16 -22.93
CA LEU A 53 -19.65 1.52 -22.88
C LEU A 53 -20.52 2.50 -22.06
N ALA A 54 -21.85 2.41 -22.18
CA ALA A 54 -22.78 3.25 -21.45
C ALA A 54 -22.71 3.03 -19.92
N GLU A 55 -22.38 1.83 -19.46
CA GLU A 55 -22.17 1.54 -18.05
C GLU A 55 -20.89 2.17 -17.51
N CYS A 56 -19.79 2.06 -18.26
CA CYS A 56 -18.54 2.75 -17.89
C CYS A 56 -18.78 4.25 -17.72
N MET A 57 -19.51 4.88 -18.65
CA MET A 57 -19.82 6.31 -18.57
C MET A 57 -20.70 6.65 -17.35
N ARG A 58 -21.66 5.80 -16.98
CA ARG A 58 -22.46 5.99 -15.75
C ARG A 58 -21.61 6.04 -14.49
N HIS A 59 -20.55 5.24 -14.40
CA HIS A 59 -19.65 5.32 -13.26
C HIS A 59 -18.86 6.63 -13.20
N ILE A 60 -18.55 7.19 -14.36
CA ILE A 60 -17.96 8.53 -14.45
C ILE A 60 -18.99 9.59 -14.06
N ASP A 61 -20.27 9.44 -14.44
CA ASP A 61 -21.36 10.34 -14.04
C ASP A 61 -21.52 10.42 -12.51
N ASP A 62 -21.30 9.30 -11.82
CA ASP A 62 -21.45 9.18 -10.37
C ASP A 62 -20.24 9.66 -9.54
N CYS A 63 -19.06 9.85 -10.15
CA CYS A 63 -17.87 10.25 -9.41
C CYS A 63 -17.72 11.77 -9.29
N ASP A 64 -16.99 12.23 -8.28
CA ASP A 64 -16.67 13.64 -8.07
C ASP A 64 -15.34 14.04 -8.76
N VAL A 65 -14.40 13.09 -8.87
CA VAL A 65 -13.10 13.28 -9.52
C VAL A 65 -12.62 11.96 -10.14
N LEU A 66 -11.91 12.08 -11.26
CA LEU A 66 -11.32 10.95 -11.97
C LEU A 66 -9.80 10.91 -11.70
N VAL A 67 -9.32 9.79 -11.19
CA VAL A 67 -7.89 9.46 -11.17
C VAL A 67 -7.62 8.49 -12.33
N VAL A 68 -6.66 8.83 -13.20
CA VAL A 68 -6.27 7.97 -14.32
C VAL A 68 -4.80 7.56 -14.21
N ILE A 69 -4.51 6.27 -14.35
CA ILE A 69 -3.16 5.70 -14.29
C ILE A 69 -2.84 5.09 -15.65
N VAL A 70 -1.77 5.55 -16.30
CA VAL A 70 -1.38 5.11 -17.65
C VAL A 70 0.07 4.65 -17.68
N ALA A 71 0.29 3.37 -18.02
CA ALA A 71 1.61 2.80 -18.28
C ALA A 71 1.80 2.50 -19.76
N ASN A 72 2.22 1.29 -20.13
CA ASN A 72 2.69 0.96 -21.48
C ASN A 72 1.70 0.10 -22.28
N ARG A 73 0.46 -0.03 -21.81
CA ARG A 73 -0.65 -0.64 -22.56
C ARG A 73 -1.71 0.41 -22.89
N TYR A 74 -2.28 0.32 -24.08
CA TYR A 74 -3.33 1.23 -24.53
C TYR A 74 -4.68 0.92 -23.86
N GLY A 75 -4.92 -0.35 -23.58
CA GLY A 75 -6.18 -0.85 -23.02
C GLY A 75 -7.17 -1.29 -24.09
N TRP A 76 -8.31 -1.84 -23.69
CA TRP A 76 -9.30 -2.29 -24.65
C TRP A 76 -9.97 -1.11 -25.36
N ILE A 77 -10.48 -1.38 -26.55
CA ILE A 77 -11.27 -0.44 -27.35
C ILE A 77 -12.73 -0.95 -27.39
N PRO A 78 -13.70 -0.22 -26.80
CA PRO A 78 -15.12 -0.58 -26.88
C PRO A 78 -15.62 -0.62 -28.33
N LYS A 79 -16.43 -1.63 -28.69
CA LYS A 79 -16.92 -1.84 -30.06
C LYS A 79 -18.04 -0.88 -30.44
N GLU A 80 -18.68 -0.28 -29.45
CA GLU A 80 -19.85 0.60 -29.56
C GLU A 80 -19.49 2.02 -30.04
N GLN A 81 -18.21 2.29 -30.31
CA GLN A 81 -17.74 3.58 -30.83
C GLN A 81 -18.18 3.83 -32.27
N LYS A 82 -18.18 5.10 -32.68
CA LYS A 82 -18.49 5.47 -34.07
C LYS A 82 -17.44 4.88 -35.02
N LYS A 83 -17.85 4.57 -36.25
CA LYS A 83 -16.95 4.02 -37.26
C LYS A 83 -15.77 4.98 -37.50
N GLY A 84 -14.55 4.48 -37.28
CA GLY A 84 -13.30 5.26 -37.38
C GLY A 84 -12.76 5.78 -36.05
N GLU A 85 -13.50 5.62 -34.95
CA GLU A 85 -13.01 5.86 -33.60
C GLU A 85 -12.42 4.58 -33.00
N ALA A 86 -11.26 4.71 -32.37
CA ALA A 86 -10.53 3.59 -31.77
C ALA A 86 -9.93 4.01 -30.42
N LYS A 87 -10.68 4.78 -29.62
CA LYS A 87 -10.22 5.23 -28.31
C LYS A 87 -10.31 4.09 -27.30
N SER A 88 -9.31 3.95 -26.44
CA SER A 88 -9.39 3.01 -25.34
C SER A 88 -10.45 3.47 -24.32
N ILE A 89 -10.97 2.53 -23.53
CA ILE A 89 -11.99 2.87 -22.53
C ILE A 89 -11.51 3.92 -21.53
N THR A 90 -10.26 3.81 -21.08
CA THR A 90 -9.61 4.77 -20.19
C THR A 90 -9.56 6.16 -20.81
N TRP A 91 -9.31 6.28 -22.11
CA TRP A 91 -9.36 7.57 -22.79
C TRP A 91 -10.79 8.12 -22.88
N LEU A 92 -11.77 7.27 -23.22
CA LEU A 92 -13.18 7.68 -23.26
C LEU A 92 -13.68 8.17 -21.90
N GLU A 93 -13.30 7.50 -20.81
CA GLU A 93 -13.61 7.91 -19.44
C GLU A 93 -13.03 9.30 -19.13
N CYS A 94 -11.78 9.57 -19.53
CA CYS A 94 -11.17 10.89 -19.36
C CYS A 94 -11.84 12.00 -20.20
N LEU A 95 -12.29 11.67 -21.41
CA LEU A 95 -13.03 12.60 -22.28
C LEU A 95 -14.40 12.92 -21.67
N HIS A 96 -15.10 11.91 -21.18
CA HIS A 96 -16.41 12.04 -20.56
C HIS A 96 -16.36 12.80 -19.23
N ALA A 97 -15.38 12.51 -18.37
CA ALA A 97 -15.15 13.29 -17.15
C ALA A 97 -14.92 14.78 -17.49
N GLY A 98 -14.09 15.05 -18.50
CA GLY A 98 -13.79 16.41 -18.93
C GLY A 98 -14.99 17.14 -19.56
N SER A 99 -15.87 16.45 -20.30
CA SER A 99 -17.10 17.08 -20.84
C SER A 99 -18.12 17.42 -19.75
N GLN A 100 -17.97 16.83 -18.56
CA GLN A 100 -18.76 17.13 -17.36
C GLN A 100 -18.04 18.07 -16.37
N GLU A 101 -16.96 18.71 -16.80
CA GLU A 101 -16.14 19.62 -15.97
C GLU A 101 -15.58 18.94 -14.71
N LYS A 102 -15.48 17.61 -14.70
CA LYS A 102 -14.83 16.85 -13.63
C LYS A 102 -13.33 16.86 -13.83
N GLU A 103 -12.61 17.08 -12.73
CA GLU A 103 -11.16 17.09 -12.78
C GLU A 103 -10.61 15.69 -13.08
N VAL A 104 -9.65 15.62 -13.99
CA VAL A 104 -8.92 14.40 -14.35
C VAL A 104 -7.50 14.53 -13.86
N ILE A 105 -7.16 13.79 -12.80
CA ILE A 105 -5.83 13.76 -12.20
C ILE A 105 -5.06 12.58 -12.80
N ALA A 106 -4.06 12.89 -13.63
CA ALA A 106 -3.35 11.88 -14.41
C ALA A 106 -2.02 11.47 -13.78
N PHE A 107 -1.77 10.17 -13.71
CA PHE A 107 -0.51 9.58 -13.29
C PHE A 107 0.06 8.72 -14.43
N ILE A 108 1.23 9.07 -14.94
CA ILE A 108 1.82 8.42 -16.11
C ILE A 108 3.15 7.77 -15.72
N LEU A 109 3.38 6.54 -16.16
CA LEU A 109 4.65 5.86 -15.89
C LEU A 109 5.82 6.71 -16.41
N ASP A 110 6.83 6.91 -15.57
CA ASP A 110 8.06 7.62 -15.95
C ASP A 110 8.70 6.91 -17.16
N PRO A 111 8.92 7.63 -18.28
CA PRO A 111 9.50 7.04 -19.49
C PRO A 111 10.92 6.50 -19.28
N ASN A 112 11.61 6.89 -18.21
CA ASN A 112 12.96 6.45 -17.87
C ASN A 112 13.00 5.27 -16.87
N LYS A 113 11.85 4.70 -16.48
CA LYS A 113 11.81 3.54 -15.58
C LYS A 113 12.47 2.32 -16.25
N LYS A 114 13.68 1.97 -15.80
CA LYS A 114 14.52 0.92 -16.42
C LYS A 114 14.02 -0.51 -16.19
N ASP A 115 13.49 -0.80 -15.00
CA ASP A 115 13.08 -2.17 -14.61
C ASP A 115 11.56 -2.39 -14.80
N TRP A 116 10.97 -1.80 -15.83
CA TRP A 116 9.57 -2.09 -16.16
C TRP A 116 9.47 -3.46 -16.85
N PRO A 117 8.63 -4.39 -16.37
CA PRO A 117 8.53 -5.73 -16.95
C PRO A 117 8.10 -5.65 -18.43
N PRO A 118 8.90 -6.17 -19.39
CA PRO A 118 8.58 -6.11 -20.80
C PRO A 118 7.23 -6.73 -21.14
N GLU A 119 6.79 -7.73 -20.37
CA GLU A 119 5.50 -8.40 -20.52
C GLU A 119 4.29 -7.47 -20.35
N TYR A 120 4.50 -6.32 -19.71
CA TYR A 120 3.49 -5.29 -19.46
C TYR A 120 3.52 -4.16 -20.50
N ASN A 121 4.28 -4.31 -21.58
CA ASN A 121 4.24 -3.41 -22.72
C ASN A 121 3.26 -3.92 -23.78
N GLU A 122 2.61 -3.01 -24.51
CA GLU A 122 1.70 -3.35 -25.62
C GLU A 122 2.38 -4.24 -26.68
N GLU A 123 3.66 -3.97 -26.97
CA GLU A 123 4.46 -4.73 -27.93
C GLU A 123 4.64 -6.20 -27.57
N ASN A 124 4.53 -6.56 -26.27
CA ASN A 124 4.66 -7.96 -25.84
C ASN A 124 3.54 -8.86 -26.38
N ILE A 125 2.41 -8.28 -26.80
CA ILE A 125 1.34 -9.02 -27.49
C ILE A 125 1.90 -9.73 -28.74
N ILE A 126 2.78 -9.06 -29.49
CA ILE A 126 3.45 -9.64 -30.66
C ILE A 126 4.38 -10.78 -30.24
N ALA A 127 5.23 -10.55 -29.24
CA ALA A 127 6.19 -11.56 -28.77
C ALA A 127 5.48 -12.84 -28.33
N LYS A 128 4.38 -12.69 -27.59
CA LYS A 128 3.53 -13.81 -27.15
C LYS A 128 2.90 -14.54 -28.35
N ALA A 129 2.33 -13.81 -29.31
CA ALA A 129 1.73 -14.41 -30.50
C ALA A 129 2.75 -15.17 -31.37
N ILE A 130 4.01 -14.72 -31.44
CA ILE A 130 5.08 -15.45 -32.13
C ILE A 130 5.36 -16.77 -31.42
N GLN A 131 5.49 -16.75 -30.08
CA GLN A 131 5.73 -17.96 -29.29
C GLN A 131 4.59 -18.97 -29.40
N GLU A 132 3.34 -18.48 -29.46
CA GLU A 132 2.13 -19.30 -29.59
C GLU A 132 1.84 -19.73 -31.04
N GLY A 133 2.60 -19.23 -32.03
CA GLY A 133 2.37 -19.51 -33.45
C GLY A 133 1.12 -18.85 -34.04
N THR A 134 0.60 -17.81 -33.40
CA THR A 134 -0.63 -17.08 -33.77
C THR A 134 -0.36 -15.68 -34.32
N ALA A 135 0.91 -15.32 -34.56
CA ALA A 135 1.30 -14.01 -35.08
C ALA A 135 0.82 -13.80 -36.53
N THR A 136 0.12 -12.69 -36.78
CA THR A 136 -0.43 -12.32 -38.09
C THR A 136 -0.08 -10.87 -38.43
N PRO A 137 0.09 -10.50 -39.72
CA PRO A 137 0.32 -9.10 -40.12
C PRO A 137 -0.71 -8.12 -39.56
N GLU A 138 -1.97 -8.55 -39.46
CA GLU A 138 -3.07 -7.77 -38.88
C GLU A 138 -2.83 -7.47 -37.40
N LEU A 139 -2.32 -8.46 -36.64
CA LEU A 139 -1.95 -8.27 -35.25
C LEU A 139 -0.82 -7.24 -35.11
N PHE A 140 0.24 -7.35 -35.92
CA PHE A 140 1.34 -6.37 -35.91
C PHE A 140 0.82 -4.95 -36.17
N ALA A 141 -0.02 -4.77 -37.19
CA ALA A 141 -0.60 -3.47 -37.51
C ALA A 141 -1.47 -2.93 -36.36
N SER A 142 -2.28 -3.79 -35.73
CA SER A 142 -3.12 -3.40 -34.59
C SER A 142 -2.30 -2.95 -33.37
N VAL A 143 -1.21 -3.65 -33.05
CA VAL A 143 -0.32 -3.31 -31.93
C VAL A 143 0.45 -2.02 -32.22
N GLN A 144 0.95 -1.84 -33.45
CA GLN A 144 1.60 -0.58 -33.85
C GLN A 144 0.64 0.61 -33.73
N GLN A 145 -0.62 0.42 -34.12
CA GLN A 145 -1.64 1.44 -33.98
C GLN A 145 -1.94 1.75 -32.51
N ALA A 146 -2.10 0.72 -31.66
CA ALA A 146 -2.30 0.91 -30.22
C ALA A 146 -1.13 1.63 -29.53
N VAL A 147 0.12 1.33 -29.90
CA VAL A 147 1.31 2.04 -29.40
C VAL A 147 1.30 3.51 -29.82
N LYS A 148 0.88 3.81 -31.05
CA LYS A 148 0.72 5.19 -31.52
C LYS A 148 -0.39 5.91 -30.74
N ASP A 149 -1.55 5.29 -30.61
CA ASP A 149 -2.69 5.89 -29.92
C ASP A 149 -2.42 6.08 -28.43
N LEU A 150 -1.64 5.20 -27.79
CA LEU A 150 -1.16 5.38 -26.43
C LEU A 150 -0.25 6.61 -26.29
N LYS A 151 0.64 6.87 -27.27
CA LYS A 151 1.46 8.08 -27.28
C LYS A 151 0.60 9.33 -27.40
N ASP A 152 -0.39 9.30 -28.29
CA ASP A 152 -1.34 10.39 -28.47
C ASP A 152 -2.18 10.62 -27.20
N PHE A 153 -2.58 9.54 -26.50
CA PHE A 153 -3.30 9.63 -25.24
C PHE A 153 -2.45 10.25 -24.12
N LYS A 154 -1.21 9.78 -23.94
CA LYS A 154 -0.27 10.35 -22.95
C LYS A 154 0.02 11.83 -23.24
N LYS A 155 0.12 12.21 -24.52
CA LYS A 155 0.26 13.61 -24.94
C LYS A 155 -1.00 14.42 -24.60
N TRP A 156 -2.17 13.90 -24.91
CA TRP A 156 -3.42 14.57 -24.57
C TRP A 156 -3.59 14.79 -23.06
N LEU A 157 -3.17 13.84 -22.23
CA LEU A 157 -3.13 14.00 -20.77
C LEU A 157 -2.13 15.07 -20.32
N ASN A 158 -0.96 15.19 -20.98
CA ASN A 158 0.01 16.25 -20.70
C ASN A 158 -0.57 17.65 -20.88
N ASP A 159 -1.31 17.85 -21.97
CA ASP A 159 -1.80 19.16 -22.38
C ASP A 159 -2.88 19.70 -21.42
N ARG A 160 -3.43 18.87 -20.52
CA ARG A 160 -4.44 19.25 -19.51
C ARG A 160 -3.87 19.84 -18.22
N GLY A 161 -2.57 19.73 -17.95
CA GLY A 161 -1.89 20.41 -16.83
C GLY A 161 -2.06 19.78 -15.43
N VAL A 162 -2.94 18.80 -15.23
CA VAL A 162 -3.09 18.08 -13.94
C VAL A 162 -2.51 16.66 -14.06
N ARG A 163 -1.17 16.57 -14.01
CA ARG A 163 -0.40 15.33 -14.19
C ARG A 163 0.76 15.21 -13.20
N ALA A 164 1.08 13.99 -12.80
CA ALA A 164 2.40 13.62 -12.28
C ALA A 164 2.92 12.33 -12.93
N ASP A 165 4.24 12.16 -12.97
CA ASP A 165 4.85 10.88 -13.39
C ASP A 165 4.95 9.94 -12.19
N PHE A 166 4.94 8.62 -12.36
CA PHE A 166 5.20 7.67 -11.28
C PHE A 166 6.25 6.62 -11.66
N VAL A 167 7.02 6.15 -10.68
CA VAL A 167 8.10 5.15 -10.92
C VAL A 167 7.85 3.78 -10.28
N ASN A 168 7.08 3.74 -9.19
CA ASN A 168 6.72 2.51 -8.46
C ASN A 168 5.40 2.72 -7.69
N THR A 169 4.91 1.67 -7.03
CA THR A 169 3.63 1.69 -6.31
C THR A 169 3.60 2.67 -5.13
N HIS A 170 4.71 2.79 -4.39
CA HIS A 170 4.82 3.70 -3.25
C HIS A 170 4.80 5.17 -3.70
N ASP A 171 5.58 5.50 -4.73
CA ASP A 171 5.61 6.82 -5.34
C ASP A 171 4.23 7.21 -5.91
N LEU A 172 3.56 6.27 -6.60
CA LEU A 172 2.19 6.47 -7.08
C LEU A 172 1.22 6.74 -5.91
N HIS A 173 1.27 5.93 -4.84
CA HIS A 173 0.43 6.13 -3.66
C HIS A 173 0.59 7.53 -3.09
N GLY A 174 1.83 7.96 -2.84
CA GLY A 174 2.11 9.29 -2.27
C GLY A 174 1.59 10.43 -3.16
N LYS A 175 1.77 10.32 -4.48
CA LYS A 175 1.30 11.30 -5.46
C LYS A 175 -0.22 11.36 -5.57
N VAL A 176 -0.89 10.20 -5.65
CA VAL A 176 -2.37 10.13 -5.65
C VAL A 176 -2.93 10.74 -4.37
N TYR A 177 -2.40 10.35 -3.21
CA TYR A 177 -2.83 10.87 -1.91
C TYR A 177 -2.72 12.39 -1.86
N LYS A 178 -1.53 12.92 -2.20
CA LYS A 178 -1.27 14.36 -2.18
C LYS A 178 -2.21 15.12 -3.13
N SER A 179 -2.35 14.68 -4.38
CA SER A 179 -3.22 15.35 -5.36
C SER A 179 -4.69 15.34 -4.94
N LEU A 180 -5.17 14.27 -4.29
CA LEU A 180 -6.54 14.21 -3.78
C LEU A 180 -6.76 15.10 -2.56
N VAL A 181 -5.78 15.20 -1.65
CA VAL A 181 -5.84 16.15 -0.54
C VAL A 181 -5.91 17.59 -1.06
N GLU A 182 -5.02 17.96 -2.00
CA GLU A 182 -5.00 19.29 -2.64
C GLU A 182 -6.29 19.58 -3.41
N TRP A 183 -6.82 18.60 -4.14
CA TRP A 183 -8.11 18.72 -4.82
C TRP A 183 -9.25 18.94 -3.82
N ARG A 184 -9.33 18.15 -2.74
CA ARG A 184 -10.36 18.31 -1.71
C ARG A 184 -10.31 19.68 -1.03
N GLU A 185 -9.13 20.23 -0.79
CA GLU A 185 -8.96 21.57 -0.23
C GLU A 185 -9.57 22.65 -1.13
N ARG A 186 -9.45 22.50 -2.46
CA ARG A 186 -10.12 23.38 -3.44
C ARG A 186 -11.63 23.18 -3.52
N GLN A 187 -12.17 22.09 -2.98
CA GLN A 187 -13.60 21.73 -3.02
C GLN A 187 -14.29 21.91 -1.65
N THR A 188 -13.76 22.79 -0.80
CA THR A 188 -14.19 22.99 0.59
C THR A 188 -15.66 23.41 0.73
N ASP A 189 -16.22 24.11 -0.25
CA ASP A 189 -17.64 24.47 -0.29
C ASP A 189 -18.58 23.26 -0.51
N ARG A 190 -18.08 22.23 -1.20
CA ARG A 190 -18.84 21.04 -1.60
C ARG A 190 -18.69 19.90 -0.60
N PHE A 191 -17.49 19.72 -0.04
CA PHE A 191 -17.19 18.69 0.94
C PHE A 191 -16.78 19.35 2.26
N GLN A 192 -17.77 19.70 3.10
CA GLN A 192 -17.53 20.22 4.45
C GLN A 192 -16.54 19.33 5.21
N SER A 193 -15.65 19.98 5.97
CA SER A 193 -14.39 19.48 6.53
C SER A 193 -14.46 18.06 7.15
N LEU A 194 -14.33 17.02 6.33
CA LEU A 194 -13.77 15.75 6.82
C LEU A 194 -12.34 16.07 7.28
N PRO A 195 -11.95 15.70 8.52
CA PRO A 195 -10.62 16.06 9.05
C PRO A 195 -9.53 15.60 8.08
N LYS A 196 -8.43 16.36 7.98
CA LYS A 196 -7.30 15.96 7.14
C LYS A 196 -6.85 14.56 7.54
N PRO A 197 -6.53 13.69 6.57
CA PRO A 197 -5.92 12.41 6.91
C PRO A 197 -4.57 12.62 7.60
N SER A 198 -4.27 11.77 8.57
CA SER A 198 -3.03 11.86 9.34
C SER A 198 -1.87 11.30 8.53
N ASP A 199 -0.79 12.07 8.41
CA ASP A 199 0.45 11.66 7.72
C ASP A 199 1.35 10.87 8.69
N PRO A 200 1.62 9.57 8.45
CA PRO A 200 2.42 8.75 9.34
C PRO A 200 3.94 8.91 9.18
N GLN A 201 4.42 9.81 8.32
CA GLN A 201 5.84 9.86 7.96
C GLN A 201 6.77 10.06 9.18
N LEU A 202 6.38 10.90 10.13
CA LEU A 202 7.14 11.13 11.37
C LEU A 202 7.25 9.87 12.24
N TYR A 203 6.18 9.09 12.31
CA TYR A 203 6.19 7.81 13.02
C TYR A 203 7.09 6.78 12.33
N LEU A 204 6.97 6.66 11.01
CA LEU A 204 7.77 5.71 10.22
C LEU A 204 9.26 6.03 10.28
N GLU A 205 9.62 7.32 10.24
CA GLU A 205 10.99 7.79 10.41
C GLU A 205 11.54 7.46 11.80
N TRP A 206 10.79 7.82 12.85
CA TRP A 206 11.18 7.48 14.22
C TRP A 206 11.38 5.97 14.40
N LEU A 207 10.43 5.16 13.92
CA LEU A 207 10.51 3.71 14.05
C LEU A 207 11.70 3.13 13.26
N ARG A 208 11.97 3.65 12.06
CA ARG A 208 13.13 3.26 11.27
C ARG A 208 14.44 3.53 12.03
N GLU A 209 14.58 4.70 12.61
CA GLU A 209 15.78 5.07 13.37
C GLU A 209 15.96 4.20 14.63
N GLU A 210 14.89 3.92 15.36
CA GLU A 210 14.93 3.07 16.56
C GLU A 210 15.20 1.58 16.25
N SER A 211 14.77 1.12 15.08
CA SER A 211 14.89 -0.27 14.64
C SER A 211 16.12 -0.56 13.79
N GLY A 212 16.77 0.45 13.23
CA GLY A 212 17.90 0.31 12.31
C GLY A 212 19.22 -0.11 12.93
N TYR A 213 19.31 -0.28 14.25
CA TYR A 213 20.56 -0.56 14.95
C TYR A 213 20.49 -1.70 15.96
N ILE A 214 21.62 -2.40 16.09
CA ILE A 214 21.89 -3.38 17.13
C ILE A 214 22.81 -2.74 18.18
N ASP A 215 22.35 -2.70 19.43
CA ASP A 215 23.15 -2.26 20.57
C ASP A 215 23.90 -3.46 21.16
N ILE A 216 25.22 -3.52 21.00
CA ILE A 216 26.04 -4.57 21.62
C ILE A 216 26.51 -4.09 23.00
N ARG A 217 25.91 -4.66 24.06
CA ARG A 217 26.33 -4.40 25.45
C ARG A 217 27.67 -5.10 25.72
N GLY A 218 28.63 -4.38 26.30
CA GLY A 218 29.93 -4.94 26.73
C GLY A 218 31.13 -4.53 25.86
N LEU A 219 30.91 -3.99 24.65
CA LEU A 219 31.93 -3.29 23.87
C LEU A 219 31.89 -1.80 24.20
N GLN A 220 32.42 -1.42 25.36
CA GLN A 220 32.68 -0.01 25.68
C GLN A 220 34.09 0.34 25.19
N VAL A 221 34.18 1.23 24.20
CA VAL A 221 35.45 1.88 23.83
C VAL A 221 35.23 3.37 23.98
N GLY A 222 36.08 4.03 24.78
CA GLY A 222 36.22 5.49 24.94
C GLY A 222 34.93 6.34 24.86
N ALA A 223 34.51 6.89 26.01
CA ALA A 223 33.36 7.81 26.21
C ALA A 223 31.96 7.19 26.44
N GLY A 224 31.86 5.89 26.72
CA GLY A 224 30.67 5.29 27.34
C GLY A 224 29.42 5.16 26.44
N LYS A 225 29.54 5.41 25.13
CA LYS A 225 28.48 5.11 24.15
C LYS A 225 28.63 3.68 23.65
N ALA A 226 27.54 2.90 23.67
CA ALA A 226 27.51 1.59 23.04
C ALA A 226 27.73 1.74 21.53
N ASN A 227 28.57 0.90 20.93
CA ASN A 227 28.70 0.86 19.47
C ASN A 227 27.36 0.42 18.86
N ARG A 228 26.82 1.27 17.97
CA ARG A 228 25.62 1.00 17.18
C ARG A 228 26.05 0.50 15.81
N PHE A 229 25.64 -0.71 15.46
CA PHE A 229 25.89 -1.29 14.14
C PHE A 229 24.59 -1.32 13.35
N GLY A 230 24.68 -1.13 12.03
CA GLY A 230 23.52 -1.22 11.15
C GLY A 230 22.89 -2.62 11.27
N ILE A 231 21.56 -2.67 11.42
CA ILE A 231 20.88 -3.93 11.70
C ILE A 231 21.09 -4.99 10.61
N GLU A 232 21.23 -4.58 9.35
CA GLU A 232 21.52 -5.50 8.23
C GLU A 232 23.01 -5.86 8.10
N GLU A 233 23.93 -5.10 8.71
CA GLU A 233 25.38 -5.36 8.61
C GLU A 233 25.80 -6.57 9.45
N LEU A 234 25.10 -6.81 10.57
CA LEU A 234 25.43 -7.86 11.53
C LEU A 234 24.30 -8.88 11.73
N TYR A 235 23.24 -8.84 10.93
CA TYR A 235 22.16 -9.80 11.07
C TYR A 235 22.58 -11.18 10.58
N ILE A 236 22.58 -12.14 11.50
CA ILE A 236 22.70 -13.56 11.20
C ILE A 236 21.29 -14.14 11.20
N PRO A 237 20.83 -14.75 10.09
CA PRO A 237 19.50 -15.35 10.02
C PRO A 237 19.28 -16.38 11.13
N LEU A 238 18.21 -16.16 11.91
CA LEU A 238 17.79 -17.11 12.93
C LEU A 238 17.02 -18.23 12.25
N THR A 239 17.45 -19.47 12.47
CA THR A 239 16.71 -20.66 12.05
C THR A 239 15.94 -21.23 13.24
N THR A 240 14.69 -21.60 13.01
CA THR A 240 13.85 -22.30 14.00
C THR A 240 13.55 -23.71 13.52
N VAL A 241 13.31 -24.64 14.46
CA VAL A 241 12.73 -25.94 14.13
C VAL A 241 11.24 -25.70 13.92
N SER A 242 10.74 -26.03 12.72
CA SER A 242 9.32 -25.86 12.41
C SER A 242 8.46 -26.69 13.37
N MET A 243 7.84 -26.03 14.33
CA MET A 243 6.70 -26.54 15.11
C MET A 243 5.42 -25.88 14.56
N LEU A 244 5.27 -25.82 13.23
CA LEU A 244 4.03 -25.38 12.58
C LEU A 244 2.93 -26.40 12.88
N SER A 245 2.30 -26.24 14.05
CA SER A 245 1.05 -26.85 14.50
C SER A 245 0.86 -28.36 14.20
N GLU A 246 1.59 -29.22 14.92
CA GLU A 246 1.18 -30.62 15.15
C GLU A 246 0.35 -30.77 16.43
N ALA A 247 -0.32 -29.73 16.91
CA ALA A 247 -1.25 -29.84 18.04
C ALA A 247 -2.59 -30.52 17.69
N LYS A 248 -2.76 -31.08 16.48
CA LYS A 248 -4.01 -31.74 16.05
C LYS A 248 -3.89 -33.16 15.48
N ARG A 249 -2.70 -33.79 15.42
CA ARG A 249 -2.56 -35.18 14.92
C ARG A 249 -1.47 -36.00 15.61
N ALA A 250 -1.21 -35.78 16.90
CA ALA A 250 -0.35 -36.66 17.69
C ALA A 250 -1.13 -37.91 18.13
N LEU A 251 -1.46 -38.79 17.19
CA LEU A 251 -1.75 -40.21 17.40
C LEU A 251 -1.69 -40.89 16.04
N GLN A 252 -0.69 -41.75 15.85
CA GLN A 252 -0.37 -42.54 14.65
C GLN A 252 0.52 -41.85 13.60
N ARG A 253 1.83 -41.83 13.84
CA ARG A 253 2.81 -42.68 13.14
C ARG A 253 4.23 -42.20 13.47
N GLU A 254 4.97 -43.08 14.12
CA GLU A 254 6.43 -43.00 14.23
C GLU A 254 7.05 -43.21 12.84
N GLU A 255 7.26 -42.14 12.08
CA GLU A 255 8.19 -42.19 10.95
C GLU A 255 8.63 -40.77 10.53
N ARG A 256 9.90 -40.45 10.85
CA ARG A 256 10.74 -39.37 10.28
C ARG A 256 10.20 -37.93 10.34
N LEU A 257 10.23 -37.32 11.52
CA LEU A 257 10.49 -35.89 11.64
C LEU A 257 12.00 -35.63 11.47
N GLU A 258 12.47 -35.54 10.22
CA GLU A 258 13.66 -34.73 9.96
C GLU A 258 13.27 -33.28 10.24
N SER A 259 13.81 -32.72 11.32
CA SER A 259 13.63 -31.35 11.76
C SER A 259 14.02 -30.37 10.63
N ARG A 260 13.06 -29.98 9.80
CA ARG A 260 13.26 -28.96 8.77
C ARG A 260 13.51 -27.63 9.49
N ARG A 261 14.77 -27.19 9.48
CA ARG A 261 15.14 -25.85 9.94
C ARG A 261 14.58 -24.85 8.94
N VAL A 262 13.81 -23.91 9.45
CA VAL A 262 13.11 -22.89 8.66
C VAL A 262 13.64 -21.52 9.11
N GLU A 263 13.82 -20.61 8.16
CA GLU A 263 14.20 -19.23 8.45
C GLU A 263 13.08 -18.52 9.24
N LEU A 264 13.43 -17.78 10.29
CA LEU A 264 12.45 -17.21 11.22
C LEU A 264 11.48 -16.22 10.56
N HIS A 265 11.82 -15.66 9.39
CA HIS A 265 10.91 -14.81 8.62
C HIS A 265 9.69 -15.56 8.07
N GLU A 266 9.73 -16.88 7.91
CA GLU A 266 8.55 -17.66 7.50
C GLU A 266 7.44 -17.64 8.57
N VAL A 267 7.77 -17.30 9.83
CA VAL A 267 6.78 -17.06 10.89
C VAL A 267 5.79 -15.97 10.50
N LEU A 268 6.18 -15.01 9.64
CA LEU A 268 5.31 -13.94 9.16
C LEU A 268 4.17 -14.44 8.26
N GLN A 269 4.18 -15.70 7.83
CA GLN A 269 3.05 -16.32 7.13
C GLN A 269 1.89 -16.68 8.08
N SER A 270 2.14 -16.74 9.39
CA SER A 270 1.11 -17.01 10.39
C SER A 270 0.47 -15.70 10.86
N PRO A 271 -0.88 -15.59 10.88
CA PRO A 271 -1.57 -14.37 11.32
C PRO A 271 -1.27 -13.97 12.77
N ARG A 272 -0.87 -14.94 13.60
CA ARG A 272 -0.49 -14.75 15.00
C ARG A 272 0.67 -15.67 15.30
N ALA A 273 1.75 -15.11 15.85
CA ALA A 273 2.93 -15.87 16.20
C ALA A 273 3.55 -15.38 17.51
N ALA A 274 4.13 -16.31 18.25
CA ALA A 274 4.93 -16.02 19.45
C ALA A 274 6.33 -16.58 19.24
N ILE A 275 7.34 -15.70 19.33
CA ILE A 275 8.75 -16.10 19.19
C ILE A 275 9.31 -16.35 20.58
N ILE A 276 9.52 -17.61 20.92
CA ILE A 276 10.03 -18.06 22.22
C ILE A 276 11.47 -18.55 22.02
N GLY A 277 12.36 -18.22 22.96
CA GLY A 277 13.76 -18.67 22.93
C GLY A 277 14.57 -18.09 24.08
N GLU A 278 15.81 -18.54 24.24
CA GLU A 278 16.68 -18.10 25.33
C GLU A 278 17.01 -16.59 25.27
N PRO A 279 17.27 -15.93 26.41
CA PRO A 279 17.82 -14.58 26.42
C PRO A 279 19.05 -14.47 25.52
N GLY A 280 19.13 -13.43 24.70
CA GLY A 280 20.24 -13.23 23.75
C GLY A 280 20.09 -13.96 22.40
N ALA A 281 19.09 -14.82 22.21
CA ALA A 281 18.85 -15.54 20.94
C ALA A 281 18.40 -14.63 19.75
N GLY A 282 18.52 -13.31 19.84
CA GLY A 282 18.24 -12.39 18.73
C GLY A 282 16.76 -12.05 18.46
N LYS A 283 15.81 -12.48 19.32
CA LYS A 283 14.36 -12.23 19.14
C LYS A 283 14.02 -10.75 18.91
N THR A 284 14.52 -9.88 19.79
CA THR A 284 14.29 -8.43 19.67
C THR A 284 14.94 -7.85 18.41
N THR A 285 16.13 -8.34 18.05
CA THR A 285 16.82 -7.96 16.81
C THR A 285 15.99 -8.34 15.60
N PHE A 286 15.40 -9.53 15.59
CA PHE A 286 14.53 -9.97 14.50
C PHE A 286 13.26 -9.09 14.37
N LEU A 287 12.58 -8.77 15.48
CA LEU A 287 11.43 -7.84 15.45
C LEU A 287 11.83 -6.45 14.95
N LYS A 288 12.99 -5.94 15.38
CA LYS A 288 13.54 -4.68 14.87
C LYS A 288 13.84 -4.76 13.37
N ARG A 289 14.40 -5.87 12.88
CA ARG A 289 14.67 -6.07 11.44
C ARG A 289 13.39 -6.03 10.62
N ILE A 290 12.30 -6.64 11.11
CA ILE A 290 10.98 -6.58 10.47
C ILE A 290 10.50 -5.12 10.39
N ALA A 291 10.47 -4.40 11.51
CA ALA A 291 10.07 -3.00 11.55
C ALA A 291 10.91 -2.13 10.60
N PHE A 292 12.24 -2.30 10.61
CA PHE A 292 13.16 -1.54 9.79
C PHE A 292 12.91 -1.74 8.29
N ALA A 293 12.81 -2.99 7.83
CA ALA A 293 12.55 -3.30 6.44
C ALA A 293 11.18 -2.77 5.97
N LEU A 294 10.14 -2.91 6.80
CA LEU A 294 8.81 -2.37 6.50
C LEU A 294 8.83 -0.84 6.41
N CYS A 295 9.51 -0.14 7.32
CA CYS A 295 9.67 1.32 7.23
C CYS A 295 10.44 1.74 5.97
N GLN A 296 11.55 1.07 5.63
CA GLN A 296 12.31 1.40 4.42
C GLN A 296 11.48 1.23 3.14
N THR A 297 10.63 0.20 3.09
CA THR A 297 9.70 0.00 1.98
C THR A 297 8.62 1.07 1.95
N LEU A 298 7.96 1.34 3.08
CA LEU A 298 6.88 2.33 3.20
C LEU A 298 7.33 3.78 3.09
N GLN A 299 8.62 4.06 3.16
CA GLN A 299 9.19 5.40 2.93
C GLN A 299 9.86 5.52 1.56
N GLY A 300 9.83 4.46 0.74
CA GLY A 300 10.44 4.44 -0.59
C GLY A 300 11.97 4.46 -0.61
N ILE A 301 12.64 4.32 0.54
CA ILE A 301 14.11 4.28 0.62
C ILE A 301 14.64 2.99 0.01
N GLU A 302 14.01 1.86 0.35
CA GLU A 302 14.26 0.58 -0.30
C GLU A 302 12.91 -0.12 -0.56
N PRO A 303 12.28 0.16 -1.72
CA PRO A 303 10.92 -0.28 -2.04
C PRO A 303 10.70 -1.79 -2.03
N GLU A 304 11.78 -2.57 -2.12
CA GLU A 304 11.72 -4.04 -2.19
C GLU A 304 12.21 -4.70 -0.88
N ALA A 305 12.53 -3.94 0.17
CA ALA A 305 13.09 -4.49 1.41
C ALA A 305 12.15 -5.51 2.09
N ALA A 306 10.85 -5.23 2.17
CA ALA A 306 9.86 -6.16 2.73
C ALA A 306 9.84 -7.50 1.97
N GLU A 307 9.85 -7.47 0.64
CA GLU A 307 9.83 -8.68 -0.17
C GLU A 307 11.16 -9.42 -0.12
N LYS A 308 12.27 -8.73 -0.42
CA LYS A 308 13.61 -9.32 -0.50
C LYS A 308 14.11 -9.87 0.83
N ARG A 309 13.79 -9.21 1.95
CA ARG A 309 14.38 -9.53 3.26
C ARG A 309 13.46 -10.34 4.17
N LEU A 310 12.15 -10.23 3.97
CA LEU A 310 11.13 -10.87 4.82
C LEU A 310 10.22 -11.84 4.04
N GLY A 311 10.28 -11.85 2.70
CA GLY A 311 9.36 -12.64 1.87
C GLY A 311 7.93 -12.10 1.84
N LEU A 312 7.72 -10.84 2.25
CA LEU A 312 6.41 -10.21 2.30
C LEU A 312 6.10 -9.49 0.98
N LYS A 313 5.09 -9.97 0.25
CA LYS A 313 4.61 -9.34 -1.00
C LYS A 313 3.90 -8.01 -0.79
N THR A 314 3.50 -7.73 0.45
CA THR A 314 2.78 -6.51 0.85
C THR A 314 3.57 -5.81 1.94
N ALA A 315 3.73 -4.50 1.82
CA ALA A 315 4.34 -3.67 2.82
C ALA A 315 3.31 -3.32 3.91
N TYR A 316 3.22 -4.15 4.95
CA TYR A 316 2.36 -3.89 6.09
C TYR A 316 2.86 -2.70 6.91
N PHE A 317 1.94 -1.92 7.47
CA PHE A 317 2.27 -0.85 8.38
C PHE A 317 2.77 -1.42 9.73
N PRO A 318 4.03 -1.20 10.11
CA PRO A 318 4.58 -1.77 11.33
C PRO A 318 4.12 -0.97 12.55
N ILE A 319 3.58 -1.65 13.56
CA ILE A 319 3.33 -1.08 14.88
C ILE A 319 4.21 -1.79 15.89
N TYR A 320 5.18 -1.10 16.46
CA TYR A 320 6.10 -1.69 17.45
C TYR A 320 5.73 -1.27 18.88
N ILE A 321 5.39 -2.23 19.73
CA ILE A 321 5.02 -1.98 21.13
C ILE A 321 5.91 -2.78 22.07
N ARG A 322 6.71 -2.06 22.88
CA ARG A 322 7.41 -2.68 24.01
C ARG A 322 6.40 -3.00 25.11
N LEU A 323 6.16 -4.29 25.38
CA LEU A 323 5.22 -4.74 26.40
C LEU A 323 5.46 -4.07 27.77
N PHE A 324 6.72 -3.88 28.15
CA PHE A 324 7.08 -3.18 29.39
C PHE A 324 6.56 -1.73 29.44
N GLU A 325 6.68 -0.98 28.33
CA GLU A 325 6.15 0.39 28.25
C GLU A 325 4.62 0.41 28.34
N LEU A 326 3.97 -0.53 27.66
CA LEU A 326 2.52 -0.67 27.69
C LEU A 326 2.01 -0.98 29.10
N ILE A 327 2.63 -1.93 29.80
CA ILE A 327 2.28 -2.25 31.19
C ILE A 327 2.49 -1.04 32.10
N GLN A 328 3.63 -0.35 31.98
CA GLN A 328 3.87 0.88 32.73
C GLN A 328 2.85 1.98 32.42
N HIS A 329 2.35 2.04 31.19
CA HIS A 329 1.30 2.96 30.78
C HIS A 329 -0.01 2.67 31.49
N ILE A 330 -0.48 1.43 31.40
CA ILE A 330 -1.71 0.95 32.04
C ILE A 330 -1.65 1.22 33.55
N THR A 331 -0.57 0.79 34.22
CA THR A 331 -0.39 1.02 35.66
C THR A 331 -0.37 2.51 36.04
N ARG A 332 0.18 3.38 35.20
CA ARG A 332 0.16 4.83 35.44
C ARG A 332 -1.25 5.41 35.29
N CYS A 333 -2.01 4.91 34.33
CA CYS A 333 -3.39 5.33 34.08
C CYS A 333 -4.33 4.92 35.22
N GLU A 334 -4.25 3.67 35.67
CA GLU A 334 -5.00 3.14 36.81
C GLU A 334 -4.76 3.97 38.08
N LYS A 335 -3.51 4.40 38.33
CA LYS A 335 -3.16 5.25 39.49
C LYS A 335 -3.67 6.69 39.39
N ARG A 336 -3.89 7.21 38.19
CA ARG A 336 -4.24 8.62 37.94
C ARG A 336 -5.74 8.90 37.94
N ASN A 337 -6.61 7.87 37.95
CA ASN A 337 -8.07 8.00 37.97
C ASN A 337 -8.63 8.99 36.93
N LYS A 338 -8.01 9.06 35.74
CA LYS A 338 -8.48 9.91 34.63
C LYS A 338 -9.69 9.26 33.95
N SER A 339 -10.70 10.06 33.63
CA SER A 339 -11.92 9.65 32.91
C SER A 339 -11.71 9.22 31.46
N ASP A 340 -10.49 9.39 30.93
CA ASP A 340 -10.13 9.17 29.52
C ASP A 340 -9.40 7.82 29.30
N CYS A 341 -9.14 7.07 30.38
CA CYS A 341 -8.49 5.78 30.29
C CYS A 341 -9.51 4.65 30.06
N PRO A 342 -9.16 3.60 29.30
CA PRO A 342 -9.99 2.41 29.20
C PRO A 342 -10.31 1.80 30.57
N THR A 343 -11.53 1.28 30.72
CA THR A 343 -12.07 0.90 32.04
C THR A 343 -11.74 -0.53 32.45
N LEU A 344 -11.63 -1.45 31.49
CA LEU A 344 -11.28 -2.85 31.74
C LEU A 344 -9.80 -3.08 31.48
N ALA A 345 -9.13 -3.87 32.33
CA ALA A 345 -7.70 -4.19 32.17
C ALA A 345 -7.37 -4.92 30.86
N THR A 346 -8.35 -5.62 30.29
CA THR A 346 -8.21 -6.38 29.03
C THR A 346 -8.81 -5.66 27.82
N ASP A 347 -9.18 -4.39 27.95
CA ASP A 347 -9.77 -3.63 26.86
C ASP A 347 -8.76 -3.40 25.71
N PRO A 348 -9.03 -3.83 24.46
CA PRO A 348 -8.14 -3.56 23.34
C PRO A 348 -7.91 -2.06 23.08
N GLN A 349 -8.77 -1.17 23.59
CA GLN A 349 -8.58 0.28 23.56
C GLN A 349 -7.30 0.73 24.27
N TRP A 350 -6.71 -0.08 25.15
CA TRP A 350 -5.40 0.22 25.75
C TRP A 350 -4.31 0.43 24.72
N LEU A 351 -4.34 -0.29 23.59
CA LEU A 351 -3.36 -0.13 22.51
C LEU A 351 -3.53 1.24 21.84
N VAL A 352 -4.76 1.61 21.52
CA VAL A 352 -5.09 2.89 20.87
C VAL A 352 -4.74 4.06 21.80
N HIS A 353 -5.12 3.98 23.07
CA HIS A 353 -4.81 4.99 24.08
C HIS A 353 -3.29 5.14 24.29
N PHE A 354 -2.56 4.03 24.42
CA PHE A 354 -1.10 4.04 24.54
C PHE A 354 -0.43 4.70 23.33
N LEU A 355 -0.81 4.30 22.11
CA LEU A 355 -0.22 4.83 20.88
C LEU A 355 -0.55 6.32 20.70
N SER A 356 -1.74 6.76 21.08
CA SER A 356 -2.16 8.17 20.99
C SER A 356 -1.40 9.07 21.98
N GLU A 357 -1.23 8.61 23.23
CA GLU A 357 -0.44 9.35 24.23
C GLU A 357 1.05 9.37 23.83
N LYS A 358 1.58 8.24 23.34
CA LYS A 358 2.95 8.16 22.83
C LYS A 358 3.15 9.08 21.63
N SER A 359 2.21 9.09 20.68
CA SER A 359 2.23 9.99 19.52
C SER A 359 2.19 11.45 19.91
N SER A 360 1.44 11.80 20.96
CA SER A 360 1.41 13.18 21.46
C SER A 360 2.75 13.56 22.09
N SER A 361 3.36 12.65 22.86
CA SER A 361 4.66 12.89 23.51
C SER A 361 5.84 12.97 22.53
N GLN A 362 5.74 12.29 21.38
CA GLN A 362 6.77 12.24 20.34
C GLN A 362 6.44 13.17 19.16
N GLU A 363 5.37 13.95 19.25
CA GLU A 363 4.92 14.90 18.23
C GLU A 363 4.70 14.31 16.83
N TRP A 364 4.31 13.03 16.72
CA TRP A 364 4.05 12.41 15.41
C TRP A 364 2.78 12.91 14.72
N LYS A 365 1.92 13.67 15.43
CA LYS A 365 0.65 14.21 14.94
C LYS A 365 -0.37 13.15 14.50
N LEU A 366 -0.31 11.95 15.10
CA LEU A 366 -1.25 10.85 14.86
C LEU A 366 -2.26 10.76 16.01
N GLY A 367 -3.54 10.97 15.69
CA GLY A 367 -4.64 10.93 16.66
C GLY A 367 -5.20 9.53 16.92
N GLN A 368 -6.15 9.45 17.85
CA GLN A 368 -6.83 8.19 18.21
C GLN A 368 -7.48 7.49 17.02
N ASP A 369 -8.17 8.25 16.16
CA ASP A 369 -8.83 7.73 14.96
C ASP A 369 -7.85 6.99 14.04
N PHE A 370 -6.65 7.53 13.85
CA PHE A 370 -5.62 6.92 13.01
C PHE A 370 -5.20 5.55 13.57
N TRP A 371 -4.91 5.48 14.87
CA TRP A 371 -4.47 4.23 15.50
C TRP A 371 -5.60 3.19 15.55
N GLN A 372 -6.84 3.62 15.78
CA GLN A 372 -8.02 2.77 15.73
C GLN A 372 -8.22 2.18 14.32
N GLU A 373 -8.11 3.02 13.28
CA GLU A 373 -8.21 2.60 11.89
C GLU A 373 -7.11 1.58 11.54
N LYS A 374 -5.84 1.88 11.89
CA LYS A 374 -4.73 0.96 11.64
C LYS A 374 -4.89 -0.37 12.38
N LEU A 375 -5.21 -0.35 13.67
CA LEU A 375 -5.39 -1.58 14.45
C LEU A 375 -6.60 -2.42 14.02
N SER A 376 -7.56 -1.83 13.30
CA SER A 376 -8.72 -2.54 12.72
C SER A 376 -8.49 -2.99 11.28
N SER A 377 -7.34 -2.66 10.68
CA SER A 377 -6.98 -2.97 9.29
C SER A 377 -6.19 -4.27 9.19
N ASP A 378 -6.43 -5.03 8.12
CA ASP A 378 -5.64 -6.23 7.78
C ASP A 378 -4.25 -5.88 7.18
N GLN A 379 -3.89 -4.60 7.06
CA GLN A 379 -2.62 -4.12 6.52
C GLN A 379 -1.62 -3.67 7.59
N VAL A 380 -1.71 -4.22 8.81
CA VAL A 380 -0.80 -3.92 9.92
C VAL A 380 -0.06 -5.18 10.38
N ILE A 381 1.20 -5.01 10.76
CA ILE A 381 1.93 -5.99 11.59
C ILE A 381 2.21 -5.35 12.95
N LEU A 382 1.64 -5.94 14.00
CA LEU A 382 1.90 -5.57 15.39
C LEU A 382 3.07 -6.42 15.93
N LEU A 383 4.13 -5.74 16.38
CA LEU A 383 5.43 -6.30 16.80
C LEU A 383 5.71 -6.09 18.29
#